data_AF-T0JXL1-F1
#
_entry.id   AF-T0JXL1-F1
#
_cell.length_a   1.000
_cell.length_b   1.000
_cell.length_c   1.000
_cell.angle_alpha   90.00
_cell.angle_beta   90.00
_cell.angle_gamma   90.00
#
_symmetry.space_group_name_H-M   'P 1'
#
loop_
_entity.id
_entity.type
_entity.pdbx_description
1 polymer ?
#
loop_
_entity_poly.entity_id
_entity_poly.type
_entity_poly.pdbx_seq_one_letter_code
_entity_poly.pdbx_strand_id
1 'polypeptide(L)'
;MPNPEKPPRGAPAFPAPTPHQKASRTRMVPLVATVLFLLAMTFYKSSLYHVSQQTVFQKVQQCAIDNLKSDLSFLDSAVPISSDEFIERRDRLARALAATGVDAFVLEPGYTFQYYGNISQVDWEPWEPEERPFLMLVLPRTSSSGEVTAKTAFLSPHFEEGRVRMLGIPSRDEDLDIVIWEEHWNPYDTLLQSRLFDGHKAKVMVDEEMRDYIVRGLGSVGFETVGLNPEVELVRQQKTPAEVELLRAVNTGTVVAVRAMRPCLVPGLTEDEVTEILNGALLSIDFQLFFNIVLFEEHGALPHGGFVTGWKKLTAESMVVIDVGAHYLGYSSDICRSFFIDPPKIERRSMIGMLLGLLGKSSTIHTSKSTPELRAEKFKVWDIVLEAQTAAAAAFKPNNTAASVDIAARTVIEDAGYGHGFTHRLGHGIGIKAHESPYLNKWNKQVLLQPGMTFTNEPGIYLENRFGVRHEDIYLVKESGEAELLTGRRATGPYDP
;
A
#
# COMPACT_ATOMS: atom_id res chain seq x y z
N MET A 1 52.55 52.01 -22.63
CA MET A 1 52.82 52.68 -23.93
C MET A 1 53.33 51.63 -24.90
N PRO A 2 53.18 51.80 -26.23
CA PRO A 2 51.94 52.08 -26.97
C PRO A 2 51.72 50.95 -28.04
N ASN A 3 50.66 50.81 -28.87
CA ASN A 3 49.85 51.77 -29.65
C ASN A 3 50.68 52.55 -30.72
N PRO A 4 50.11 53.06 -31.84
CA PRO A 4 48.71 53.04 -32.32
C PRO A 4 48.56 52.05 -33.54
N GLU A 5 47.93 52.25 -34.72
CA GLU A 5 47.25 53.39 -35.38
C GLU A 5 46.28 52.95 -36.53
N LYS A 6 46.02 53.84 -37.49
CA LYS A 6 45.04 53.87 -38.61
C LYS A 6 45.50 54.98 -39.63
N PRO A 7 44.72 55.47 -40.63
CA PRO A 7 43.61 54.86 -41.40
C PRO A 7 43.59 54.80 -42.97
N PRO A 8 44.20 55.69 -43.79
CA PRO A 8 43.35 56.68 -44.48
C PRO A 8 43.29 56.71 -46.04
N ARG A 9 42.06 56.94 -46.56
CA ARG A 9 41.66 57.59 -47.86
C ARG A 9 41.76 56.81 -49.19
N GLY A 10 40.82 57.13 -50.11
CA GLY A 10 41.01 57.03 -51.57
C GLY A 10 39.79 56.56 -52.38
N ALA A 11 39.01 57.48 -52.96
CA ALA A 11 37.90 57.17 -53.90
C ALA A 11 38.40 57.04 -55.36
N PRO A 12 37.56 56.56 -56.31
CA PRO A 12 36.75 57.53 -57.08
C PRO A 12 35.31 57.08 -57.42
N ALA A 13 34.49 58.02 -57.95
CA ALA A 13 33.18 57.77 -58.59
C ALA A 13 33.36 57.41 -60.08
N PHE A 14 32.40 56.83 -60.81
CA PHE A 14 31.16 57.40 -61.40
C PHE A 14 30.47 56.28 -62.25
N PRO A 15 29.30 56.45 -62.93
CA PRO A 15 28.35 57.57 -62.96
C PRO A 15 26.88 57.16 -62.60
N ALA A 16 25.94 58.09 -62.73
CA ALA A 16 24.50 57.81 -62.83
C ALA A 16 24.01 57.97 -64.28
N PRO A 17 22.88 57.35 -64.67
CA PRO A 17 21.76 58.22 -65.11
C PRO A 17 20.32 57.72 -64.79
N THR A 18 19.57 58.61 -64.13
CA THR A 18 18.17 59.02 -64.48
C THR A 18 17.03 57.95 -64.38
N PRO A 19 15.72 58.28 -64.59
CA PRO A 19 14.82 58.35 -63.42
C PRO A 19 13.34 57.92 -63.63
N HIS A 20 12.81 56.87 -62.98
CA HIS A 20 11.38 56.54 -63.09
C HIS A 20 10.59 56.21 -61.80
N GLN A 21 9.44 56.88 -61.73
CA GLN A 21 8.15 56.50 -61.13
C GLN A 21 8.03 56.37 -59.59
N LYS A 22 7.31 57.34 -59.01
CA LYS A 22 6.58 57.19 -57.75
C LYS A 22 5.46 56.14 -57.92
N ALA A 23 5.32 55.22 -56.98
CA ALA A 23 4.15 54.32 -56.92
C ALA A 23 3.66 54.10 -55.47
N SER A 24 2.43 54.58 -55.21
CA SER A 24 1.48 54.19 -54.15
C SER A 24 1.98 53.56 -52.83
N ARG A 25 2.05 54.39 -51.77
CA ARG A 25 1.76 53.92 -50.39
C ARG A 25 0.24 53.79 -50.20
N THR A 26 -0.38 52.65 -50.53
CA THR A 26 -1.65 52.18 -49.92
C THR A 26 -2.04 50.78 -50.44
N ARG A 27 -1.92 49.74 -49.59
CA ARG A 27 -2.74 48.49 -49.57
C ARG A 27 -2.23 47.37 -48.63
N MET A 28 -1.01 47.44 -48.08
CA MET A 28 -0.45 46.34 -47.26
C MET A 28 -1.00 46.22 -45.82
N VAL A 29 -1.62 47.27 -45.25
CA VAL A 29 -2.11 47.26 -43.85
C VAL A 29 -3.22 46.22 -43.60
N PRO A 30 -4.34 46.17 -44.36
CA PRO A 30 -5.42 45.22 -44.08
C PRO A 30 -4.99 43.76 -44.27
N LEU A 31 -4.09 43.46 -45.20
CA LEU A 31 -3.65 42.08 -45.46
C LEU A 31 -2.89 41.50 -44.26
N VAL A 32 -1.97 42.27 -43.67
CA VAL A 32 -1.21 41.86 -42.48
C VAL A 32 -2.13 41.73 -41.25
N ALA A 33 -3.07 42.65 -41.07
CA ALA A 33 -4.08 42.56 -40.00
C ALA A 33 -4.95 41.29 -40.14
N THR A 34 -5.44 40.97 -41.35
CA THR A 34 -6.23 39.75 -41.59
C THR A 34 -5.40 38.48 -41.40
N VAL A 35 -4.13 38.45 -41.83
CA VAL A 35 -3.24 37.30 -41.61
C VAL A 35 -2.92 37.11 -40.13
N LEU A 36 -2.66 38.19 -39.38
CA LEU A 36 -2.45 38.12 -37.92
C LEU A 36 -3.74 37.70 -37.18
N PHE A 37 -4.92 38.16 -37.62
CA PHE A 37 -6.19 37.75 -37.04
C PHE A 37 -6.53 36.28 -37.37
N LEU A 38 -6.20 35.81 -38.58
CA LEU A 38 -6.32 34.40 -38.95
C LEU A 38 -5.33 33.51 -38.18
N LEU A 39 -4.08 33.96 -37.99
CA LEU A 39 -3.10 33.27 -37.16
C LEU A 39 -3.52 33.25 -35.68
N ALA A 40 -4.05 34.35 -35.15
CA ALA A 40 -4.63 34.39 -33.82
C ALA A 40 -5.84 33.45 -33.71
N MET A 41 -6.71 33.39 -34.73
CA MET A 41 -7.81 32.43 -34.81
C MET A 41 -7.32 30.97 -34.90
N THR A 42 -6.21 30.66 -35.59
CA THR A 42 -5.68 29.29 -35.65
C THR A 42 -4.88 28.91 -34.40
N PHE A 43 -4.22 29.84 -33.72
CA PHE A 43 -3.61 29.62 -32.40
C PHE A 43 -4.65 29.53 -31.28
N TYR A 44 -5.71 30.35 -31.33
CA TYR A 44 -6.81 30.25 -30.38
C TYR A 44 -7.62 28.98 -30.61
N LYS A 45 -7.81 28.55 -31.87
CA LYS A 45 -8.34 27.23 -32.19
C LYS A 45 -7.39 26.11 -31.77
N SER A 46 -6.09 26.14 -32.06
CA SER A 46 -5.18 25.05 -31.63
C SER A 46 -5.08 24.95 -30.10
N SER A 47 -5.13 26.08 -29.40
CA SER A 47 -5.29 26.14 -27.94
C SER A 47 -6.62 25.49 -27.50
N LEU A 48 -7.75 25.86 -28.11
CA LEU A 48 -9.07 25.25 -27.87
C LEU A 48 -9.24 23.81 -28.41
N TYR A 49 -8.28 23.28 -29.18
CA TYR A 49 -8.21 21.88 -29.62
C TYR A 49 -7.24 21.05 -28.78
N HIS A 50 -6.25 21.67 -28.13
CA HIS A 50 -5.45 21.04 -27.07
C HIS A 50 -6.16 21.05 -25.72
N VAL A 51 -7.01 22.05 -25.45
CA VAL A 51 -8.00 21.99 -24.37
C VAL A 51 -9.09 21.00 -24.76
N SER A 52 -9.18 19.89 -24.01
CA SER A 52 -10.23 18.86 -24.12
C SER A 52 -10.21 17.96 -25.38
N GLN A 53 -9.25 17.04 -25.42
CA GLN A 53 -9.58 15.62 -25.60
C GLN A 53 -8.86 14.76 -24.56
N GLN A 54 -9.39 14.71 -23.34
CA GLN A 54 -8.98 13.71 -22.35
C GLN A 54 -9.24 12.29 -22.89
N THR A 55 -8.29 11.37 -22.64
CA THR A 55 -8.42 9.94 -22.97
C THR A 55 -9.55 9.27 -22.17
N VAL A 56 -9.90 8.03 -22.52
CA VAL A 56 -10.85 7.24 -21.73
C VAL A 56 -10.31 7.03 -20.32
N PHE A 57 -9.07 6.55 -20.20
CA PHE A 57 -8.33 6.43 -18.94
C PHE A 57 -8.41 7.70 -18.07
N GLN A 58 -8.07 8.88 -18.60
CA GLN A 58 -8.08 10.14 -17.85
C GLN A 58 -9.47 10.51 -17.32
N LYS A 59 -10.54 10.25 -18.09
CA LYS A 59 -11.92 10.51 -17.65
C LYS A 59 -12.36 9.56 -16.54
N VAL A 60 -11.94 8.30 -16.63
CA VAL A 60 -12.27 7.28 -15.62
C VAL A 60 -11.48 7.53 -14.32
N GLN A 61 -10.21 7.91 -14.41
CA GLN A 61 -9.38 8.31 -13.27
C GLN A 61 -9.95 9.55 -12.57
N GLN A 62 -10.31 10.60 -13.32
CA GLN A 62 -10.96 11.78 -12.73
C GLN A 62 -12.30 11.43 -12.06
N CYS A 63 -13.13 10.61 -12.72
CA CYS A 63 -14.40 10.13 -12.16
C CYS A 63 -14.20 9.34 -10.84
N ALA A 64 -13.16 8.49 -10.75
CA ALA A 64 -12.83 7.75 -9.54
C ALA A 64 -12.39 8.70 -8.40
N ILE A 65 -11.54 9.68 -8.71
CA ILE A 65 -11.08 10.71 -7.76
C ILE A 65 -12.25 11.59 -7.28
N ASP A 66 -13.09 12.07 -8.19
CA ASP A 66 -14.23 12.94 -7.88
C ASP A 66 -15.27 12.20 -7.01
N ASN A 67 -15.51 10.92 -7.29
CA ASN A 67 -16.38 10.07 -6.46
C ASN A 67 -15.78 9.83 -5.06
N LEU A 68 -14.48 9.52 -4.96
CA LEU A 68 -13.80 9.26 -3.69
C LEU A 68 -13.78 10.52 -2.80
N LYS A 69 -13.52 11.69 -3.39
CA LYS A 69 -13.49 12.97 -2.68
C LYS A 69 -14.87 13.55 -2.35
N SER A 70 -15.96 12.84 -2.64
CA SER A 70 -17.32 13.28 -2.28
C SER A 70 -17.62 13.14 -0.78
N ASP A 71 -16.97 12.20 -0.09
CA ASP A 71 -17.02 12.01 1.36
C ASP A 71 -15.72 11.35 1.84
N LEU A 72 -15.00 12.04 2.74
CA LEU A 72 -13.75 11.57 3.36
C LEU A 72 -13.85 11.44 4.89
N SER A 73 -15.08 11.45 5.44
CA SER A 73 -15.32 11.41 6.90
C SER A 73 -14.78 10.15 7.60
N PHE A 74 -14.46 9.09 6.85
CA PHE A 74 -13.73 7.92 7.35
C PHE A 74 -12.30 8.22 7.82
N LEU A 75 -11.75 9.41 7.52
CA LEU A 75 -10.46 9.88 8.03
C LEU A 75 -10.58 10.66 9.35
N ASP A 76 -11.77 11.16 9.73
CA ASP A 76 -11.93 12.15 10.81
C ASP A 76 -11.46 11.67 12.20
N SER A 77 -11.39 10.35 12.42
CA SER A 77 -10.93 9.74 13.68
C SER A 77 -9.48 9.25 13.65
N ALA A 78 -8.80 9.32 12.50
CA ALA A 78 -7.43 8.85 12.33
C ALA A 78 -6.41 9.96 12.64
N VAL A 79 -5.75 9.83 13.78
CA VAL A 79 -4.69 10.75 14.23
C VAL A 79 -3.36 10.02 14.40
N PRO A 80 -2.20 10.67 14.16
CA PRO A 80 -0.90 10.06 14.40
C PRO A 80 -0.74 9.56 15.83
N ILE A 81 -0.08 8.42 16.00
CA ILE A 81 0.25 7.84 17.31
C ILE A 81 1.05 8.85 18.14
N SER A 82 0.67 9.02 19.41
CA SER A 82 1.31 10.02 20.28
C SER A 82 2.68 9.57 20.80
N SER A 83 3.55 10.53 21.11
CA SER A 83 4.85 10.29 21.75
C SER A 83 4.74 9.45 23.03
N ASP A 84 3.70 9.68 23.82
CA ASP A 84 3.41 8.93 25.05
C ASP A 84 3.04 7.47 24.75
N GLU A 85 2.30 7.20 23.68
CA GLU A 85 1.97 5.83 23.28
C GLU A 85 3.21 5.07 22.80
N PHE A 86 4.15 5.71 22.10
CA PHE A 86 5.43 5.08 21.78
C PHE A 86 6.26 4.74 23.02
N ILE A 87 6.13 5.51 24.10
CA ILE A 87 6.76 5.19 25.39
C ILE A 87 6.04 4.00 26.04
N GLU A 88 4.71 4.03 26.14
CA GLU A 88 3.90 2.95 26.72
C GLU A 88 3.98 1.62 25.93
N ARG A 89 4.13 1.65 24.60
CA ARG A 89 4.41 0.45 23.78
C ARG A 89 5.70 -0.25 24.22
N ARG A 90 6.76 0.52 24.48
CA ARG A 90 8.01 -0.03 25.01
C ARG A 90 7.86 -0.49 26.45
N ASP A 91 7.08 0.18 27.29
CA ASP A 91 6.80 -0.29 28.64
C ASP A 91 5.97 -1.59 28.65
N ARG A 92 5.01 -1.77 27.72
CA ARG A 92 4.33 -3.06 27.48
C ARG A 92 5.34 -4.16 27.14
N LEU A 93 6.28 -3.89 26.23
CA LEU A 93 7.37 -4.79 25.87
C LEU A 93 8.28 -5.11 27.08
N ALA A 94 8.72 -4.10 27.84
CA ALA A 94 9.52 -4.29 29.04
C ALA A 94 8.82 -5.18 30.09
N ARG A 95 7.51 -5.03 30.28
CA ARG A 95 6.71 -5.90 31.15
C ARG A 95 6.69 -7.35 30.66
N ALA A 96 6.57 -7.59 29.35
CA ALA A 96 6.65 -8.94 28.76
C ALA A 96 8.04 -9.59 28.89
N LEU A 97 9.12 -8.81 28.69
CA LEU A 97 10.50 -9.27 28.86
C LEU A 97 10.79 -9.65 30.32
N ALA A 98 10.40 -8.79 31.27
CA ALA A 98 10.55 -9.05 32.70
C ALA A 98 9.74 -10.28 33.15
N ALA A 99 8.51 -10.46 32.65
CA ALA A 99 7.67 -11.61 32.96
C ALA A 99 8.24 -12.95 32.44
N THR A 100 9.06 -12.91 31.38
CA THR A 100 9.61 -14.11 30.71
C THR A 100 11.12 -14.31 30.92
N GLY A 101 11.73 -13.50 31.78
CA GLY A 101 13.15 -13.59 32.14
C GLY A 101 14.04 -13.36 30.91
N VAL A 102 13.92 -12.19 30.30
CA VAL A 102 14.71 -11.72 29.16
C VAL A 102 15.26 -10.33 29.48
N ASP A 103 16.56 -10.12 29.25
CA ASP A 103 17.29 -8.93 29.70
C ASP A 103 17.24 -7.77 28.69
N ALA A 104 16.98 -8.06 27.41
CA ALA A 104 16.72 -7.07 26.37
C ALA A 104 15.92 -7.66 25.21
N PHE A 105 15.12 -6.81 24.55
CA PHE A 105 14.67 -7.03 23.17
C PHE A 105 15.56 -6.22 22.22
N VAL A 106 15.99 -6.82 21.12
CA VAL A 106 16.93 -6.24 20.14
C VAL A 106 16.34 -6.33 18.74
N LEU A 107 16.38 -5.22 18.00
CA LEU A 107 15.74 -5.09 16.70
C LEU A 107 16.55 -4.20 15.73
N GLU A 108 16.32 -4.43 14.44
CA GLU A 108 16.87 -3.66 13.31
C GLU A 108 15.81 -2.73 12.70
N PRO A 109 16.19 -1.74 11.88
CA PRO A 109 15.23 -0.85 11.20
C PRO A 109 14.20 -1.62 10.37
N GLY A 110 12.93 -1.22 10.47
CA GLY A 110 11.80 -1.91 9.88
C GLY A 110 10.52 -1.72 10.69
N TYR A 111 9.48 -2.50 10.40
CA TYR A 111 8.15 -2.34 11.01
C TYR A 111 8.15 -2.39 12.55
N THR A 112 8.91 -3.29 13.17
CA THR A 112 9.02 -3.33 14.65
C THR A 112 9.76 -2.10 15.21
N PHE A 113 10.73 -1.54 14.47
CA PHE A 113 11.40 -0.31 14.87
C PHE A 113 10.45 0.89 14.77
N GLN A 114 9.73 1.02 13.66
CA GLN A 114 8.71 2.07 13.50
C GLN A 114 7.66 1.98 14.63
N TYR A 115 7.22 0.77 14.99
CA TYR A 115 6.22 0.53 16.04
C TYR A 115 6.64 1.01 17.44
N TYR A 116 7.91 0.84 17.82
CA TYR A 116 8.42 1.21 19.16
C TYR A 116 9.16 2.57 19.20
N GLY A 117 9.73 3.01 18.07
CA GLY A 117 10.64 4.14 17.99
C GLY A 117 10.12 5.36 17.21
N ASN A 118 8.98 5.26 16.52
CA ASN A 118 8.40 6.33 15.68
C ASN A 118 9.28 6.80 14.49
N ILE A 119 10.19 5.95 13.98
CA ILE A 119 10.90 6.30 12.74
C ILE A 119 10.00 6.01 11.53
N SER A 120 9.28 7.04 11.08
CA SER A 120 8.75 7.13 9.71
C SER A 120 9.39 8.33 8.99
N GLN A 121 10.72 8.44 9.08
CA GLN A 121 11.45 9.61 8.62
C GLN A 121 11.71 9.55 7.11
N VAL A 122 11.01 10.40 6.36
CA VAL A 122 11.00 10.44 4.88
C VAL A 122 11.76 11.63 4.29
N ASP A 123 12.24 12.57 5.13
CA ASP A 123 12.88 13.82 4.70
C ASP A 123 14.35 13.65 4.25
N TRP A 124 14.93 12.46 4.44
CA TRP A 124 16.29 12.09 4.02
C TRP A 124 16.41 10.60 3.71
N GLU A 125 17.62 10.13 3.44
CA GLU A 125 17.97 8.70 3.30
C GLU A 125 17.38 7.87 4.46
N PRO A 126 16.43 6.95 4.18
CA PRO A 126 15.80 6.13 5.20
C PRO A 126 16.78 5.25 5.96
N TRP A 127 16.41 4.89 7.19
CA TRP A 127 17.13 3.88 7.95
C TRP A 127 16.63 2.49 7.58
N GLU A 128 17.43 1.75 6.82
CA GLU A 128 17.16 0.38 6.37
C GLU A 128 18.22 -0.61 6.94
N PRO A 129 17.98 -1.93 6.90
CA PRO A 129 18.96 -2.94 7.34
C PRO A 129 20.22 -3.02 6.45
N GLU A 130 21.16 -2.11 6.65
CA GLU A 130 22.47 -2.03 5.96
C GLU A 130 23.54 -2.97 6.54
N GLU A 131 24.69 -3.14 5.89
CA GLU A 131 25.70 -4.14 6.32
C GLU A 131 26.24 -3.91 7.75
N ARG A 132 26.28 -2.64 8.17
CA ARG A 132 26.60 -2.16 9.53
C ARG A 132 25.47 -2.39 10.53
N PRO A 133 25.74 -2.99 11.72
CA PRO A 133 24.76 -3.04 12.79
C PRO A 133 24.40 -1.66 13.36
N PHE A 134 23.19 -1.19 13.04
CA PHE A 134 22.45 -0.21 13.82
C PHE A 134 21.27 -0.92 14.49
N LEU A 135 21.25 -0.98 15.82
CA LEU A 135 20.28 -1.75 16.59
C LEU A 135 19.58 -0.86 17.61
N MET A 136 18.28 -1.04 17.79
CA MET A 136 17.55 -0.52 18.95
C MET A 136 17.40 -1.62 19.99
N LEU A 137 17.57 -1.24 21.27
CA LEU A 137 17.43 -2.11 22.42
C LEU A 137 16.33 -1.59 23.35
N VAL A 138 15.48 -2.50 23.82
CA VAL A 138 14.51 -2.24 24.89
C VAL A 138 14.83 -3.16 26.06
N LEU A 139 15.34 -2.60 27.15
CA LEU A 139 15.72 -3.33 28.37
C LEU A 139 14.69 -3.06 29.48
N PRO A 140 14.20 -4.09 30.21
CA PRO A 140 13.30 -3.88 31.33
C PRO A 140 14.04 -3.32 32.54
N ARG A 141 13.54 -2.21 33.10
CA ARG A 141 13.97 -1.65 34.38
C ARG A 141 12.86 -1.77 35.41
N THR A 142 13.10 -2.56 36.45
CA THR A 142 12.24 -2.66 37.63
C THR A 142 12.66 -1.61 38.66
N SER A 143 11.73 -0.76 39.08
CA SER A 143 11.93 0.23 40.13
C SER A 143 11.96 -0.41 41.53
N SER A 144 12.31 0.38 42.55
CA SER A 144 12.20 -0.05 43.96
C SER A 144 10.75 -0.23 44.45
N SER A 145 9.74 0.23 43.70
CA SER A 145 8.32 -0.07 43.94
C SER A 145 7.82 -1.32 43.21
N GLY A 146 8.67 -1.97 42.40
CA GLY A 146 8.28 -3.12 41.56
C GLY A 146 7.64 -2.75 40.22
N GLU A 147 7.62 -1.47 39.87
CA GLU A 147 7.12 -0.98 38.58
C GLU A 147 8.15 -1.26 37.48
N VAL A 148 7.71 -1.88 36.37
CA VAL A 148 8.58 -2.20 35.23
C VAL A 148 8.33 -1.22 34.08
N THR A 149 9.40 -0.56 33.65
CA THR A 149 9.44 0.40 32.53
C THR A 149 10.57 0.04 31.57
N ALA A 150 10.51 0.57 30.35
CA ALA A 150 11.55 0.43 29.35
C ALA A 150 12.68 1.43 29.53
N LYS A 151 13.92 0.93 29.49
CA LYS A 151 15.06 1.70 29.00
C LYS A 151 15.20 1.45 27.50
N THR A 152 15.17 2.52 26.72
CA THR A 152 15.62 2.49 25.31
C THR A 152 17.12 2.78 25.26
N ALA A 153 17.84 2.04 24.44
CA ALA A 153 19.24 2.32 24.07
C ALA A 153 19.48 1.92 22.60
N PHE A 154 20.62 2.32 22.04
CA PHE A 154 20.98 2.02 20.65
C PHE A 154 22.43 1.54 20.53
N LEU A 155 22.71 0.69 19.55
CA LEU A 155 24.05 0.43 19.03
C LEU A 155 24.17 1.12 17.67
N SER A 156 25.19 1.95 17.45
CA SER A 156 25.37 2.74 16.22
C SER A 156 26.82 2.76 15.75
N PRO A 157 27.10 2.78 14.43
CA PRO A 157 28.38 3.25 13.92
C PRO A 157 28.64 4.68 14.46
N HIS A 158 29.88 4.96 14.87
CA HIS A 158 30.24 6.26 15.46
C HIS A 158 29.99 7.43 14.51
N PHE A 159 30.29 7.27 13.21
CA PHE A 159 30.09 8.33 12.21
C PHE A 159 28.59 8.66 11.97
N GLU A 160 27.68 7.77 12.35
CA GLU A 160 26.23 7.95 12.23
C GLU A 160 25.56 8.50 13.51
N GLU A 161 26.28 8.62 14.63
CA GLU A 161 25.69 9.02 15.93
C GLU A 161 24.88 10.32 15.83
N GLY A 162 25.35 11.28 15.03
CA GLY A 162 24.66 12.54 14.77
C GLY A 162 23.30 12.34 14.08
N ARG A 163 23.19 11.45 13.09
CA ARG A 163 21.91 11.11 12.45
C ARG A 163 20.99 10.39 13.42
N VAL A 164 21.52 9.46 14.23
CA VAL A 164 20.74 8.75 15.27
C VAL A 164 20.14 9.73 16.29
N ARG A 165 20.91 10.72 16.78
CA ARG A 165 20.39 11.75 17.70
C ARG A 165 19.28 12.64 17.08
N MET A 166 19.25 12.76 15.76
CA MET A 166 18.26 13.56 15.02
C MET A 166 17.01 12.77 14.58
N LEU A 167 16.88 11.49 14.94
CA LEU A 167 15.74 10.63 14.60
C LEU A 167 14.40 11.03 15.26
N GLY A 168 14.41 11.90 16.28
CA GLY A 168 13.20 12.36 16.96
C GLY A 168 12.49 11.28 17.80
N ILE A 169 13.17 10.20 18.17
CA ILE A 169 12.62 9.08 18.96
C ILE A 169 11.97 9.62 20.25
N PRO A 170 10.68 9.33 20.51
CA PRO A 170 10.04 9.68 21.77
C PRO A 170 10.81 9.09 22.97
N SER A 171 11.14 9.91 23.95
CA SER A 171 12.02 9.54 25.07
C SER A 171 11.57 10.17 26.38
N ARG A 172 11.90 9.50 27.50
CA ARG A 172 11.86 10.07 28.85
C ARG A 172 13.20 10.72 29.26
N ASP A 173 14.30 10.26 28.67
CA ASP A 173 15.65 10.79 28.85
C ASP A 173 15.85 11.95 27.85
N GLU A 174 16.52 13.03 28.28
CA GLU A 174 16.80 14.22 27.44
C GLU A 174 17.69 13.88 26.22
N ASP A 175 18.54 12.87 26.35
CA ASP A 175 19.50 12.40 25.34
C ASP A 175 19.30 10.91 25.05
N LEU A 176 19.51 10.50 23.80
CA LEU A 176 19.50 9.07 23.44
C LEU A 176 20.73 8.35 23.99
N ASP A 177 20.51 7.15 24.55
CA ASP A 177 21.53 6.31 25.16
C ASP A 177 22.20 5.43 24.11
N ILE A 178 23.17 6.01 23.40
CA ILE A 178 23.84 5.39 22.25
C ILE A 178 25.17 4.77 22.67
N VAL A 179 25.36 3.49 22.35
CA VAL A 179 26.65 2.80 22.32
C VAL A 179 27.21 2.93 20.90
N ILE A 180 28.31 3.67 20.76
CA ILE A 180 29.00 3.87 19.49
C ILE A 180 30.09 2.81 19.27
N TRP A 181 30.26 2.38 18.02
CA TRP A 181 31.36 1.51 17.59
C TRP A 181 32.10 2.08 16.37
N GLU A 182 33.43 1.93 16.34
CA GLU A 182 34.26 2.32 15.20
C GLU A 182 34.27 1.24 14.11
N GLU A 183 34.41 1.60 12.83
CA GLU A 183 34.42 0.70 11.65
C GLU A 183 35.42 -0.49 11.73
N HIS A 184 36.37 -0.47 12.67
CA HIS A 184 37.39 -1.51 12.89
C HIS A 184 37.21 -2.30 14.20
N TRP A 185 36.12 -2.07 14.95
CA TRP A 185 35.77 -2.78 16.18
C TRP A 185 34.79 -3.92 15.90
N ASN A 186 34.61 -4.81 16.87
CA ASN A 186 33.51 -5.77 16.85
C ASN A 186 32.27 -5.11 17.50
N PRO A 187 31.21 -4.75 16.73
CA PRO A 187 30.03 -4.07 17.27
C PRO A 187 29.35 -4.84 18.40
N TYR A 188 29.32 -6.17 18.31
CA TYR A 188 28.65 -7.03 19.30
C TYR A 188 29.44 -7.09 20.62
N ASP A 189 30.77 -7.09 20.55
CA ASP A 189 31.61 -7.02 21.75
C ASP A 189 31.58 -5.62 22.34
N THR A 190 31.62 -4.57 21.52
CA THR A 190 31.42 -3.18 21.98
C THR A 190 30.09 -3.01 22.71
N LEU A 191 29.01 -3.67 22.25
CA LEU A 191 27.74 -3.72 22.97
C LEU A 191 27.85 -4.48 24.30
N LEU A 192 28.46 -5.67 24.31
CA LEU A 192 28.59 -6.52 25.50
C LEU A 192 29.44 -5.87 26.60
N GLN A 193 30.56 -5.23 26.25
CA GLN A 193 31.43 -4.51 27.19
C GLN A 193 30.89 -3.11 27.57
N SER A 194 29.74 -2.68 27.01
CA SER A 194 29.15 -1.37 27.32
C SER A 194 28.42 -1.36 28.66
N ARG A 195 28.17 -0.14 29.18
CA ARG A 195 27.34 0.20 30.34
C ARG A 195 25.92 -0.39 30.39
N LEU A 196 25.48 -1.07 29.33
CA LEU A 196 24.19 -1.75 29.25
C LEU A 196 24.26 -3.19 29.80
N PHE A 197 25.45 -3.81 29.76
CA PHE A 197 25.66 -5.22 30.13
C PHE A 197 26.93 -5.46 30.97
N ASP A 198 27.90 -4.53 30.98
CA ASP A 198 29.15 -4.59 31.76
C ASP A 198 29.92 -5.93 31.62
N GLY A 199 29.94 -6.52 30.42
CA GLY A 199 30.57 -7.80 30.13
C GLY A 199 29.80 -9.04 30.61
N HIS A 200 28.64 -8.87 31.23
CA HIS A 200 27.80 -9.98 31.70
C HIS A 200 27.04 -10.62 30.54
N LYS A 201 26.95 -11.96 30.56
CA LYS A 201 26.10 -12.70 29.62
C LYS A 201 24.63 -12.40 29.92
N ALA A 202 23.97 -11.76 28.96
CA ALA A 202 22.56 -11.46 28.99
C ALA A 202 21.79 -12.31 27.98
N LYS A 203 20.54 -12.63 28.30
CA LYS A 203 19.59 -13.30 27.42
C LYS A 203 18.79 -12.26 26.66
N VAL A 204 19.01 -12.20 25.36
CA VAL A 204 18.44 -11.18 24.48
C VAL A 204 17.45 -11.82 23.52
N MET A 205 16.23 -11.30 23.49
CA MET A 205 15.27 -11.66 22.46
C MET A 205 15.53 -10.84 21.20
N VAL A 206 15.52 -11.49 20.05
CA VAL A 206 15.67 -10.83 18.76
C VAL A 206 14.32 -10.74 18.04
N ASP A 207 14.11 -9.67 17.28
CA ASP A 207 12.97 -9.53 16.38
C ASP A 207 12.92 -10.66 15.32
N GLU A 208 11.71 -11.02 14.87
CA GLU A 208 11.51 -12.13 13.92
C GLU A 208 12.11 -11.88 12.52
N GLU A 209 12.34 -10.62 12.15
CA GLU A 209 12.93 -10.24 10.85
C GLU A 209 14.43 -9.92 10.95
N MET A 210 15.03 -10.02 12.14
CA MET A 210 16.43 -9.65 12.37
C MET A 210 17.40 -10.59 11.65
N ARG A 211 18.38 -10.03 10.96
CA ARG A 211 19.23 -10.76 10.02
C ARG A 211 20.15 -11.74 10.76
N ASP A 212 20.17 -13.00 10.32
CA ASP A 212 20.86 -14.12 10.99
C ASP A 212 22.35 -13.85 11.32
N TYR A 213 23.07 -13.05 10.52
CA TYR A 213 24.47 -12.71 10.84
C TYR A 213 24.62 -11.77 12.05
N ILE A 214 23.61 -10.95 12.35
CA ILE A 214 23.50 -10.11 13.55
C ILE A 214 23.21 -11.00 14.77
N VAL A 215 22.24 -11.92 14.63
CA VAL A 215 21.88 -12.90 15.67
C VAL A 215 23.10 -13.73 16.07
N ARG A 216 23.80 -14.30 15.07
CA ARG A 216 25.05 -15.05 15.30
C ARG A 216 26.19 -14.16 15.77
N GLY A 217 26.21 -12.88 15.42
CA GLY A 217 27.15 -11.87 15.92
C GLY A 217 27.04 -11.72 17.44
N LEU A 218 25.83 -11.44 17.94
CA LEU A 218 25.50 -11.36 19.36
C LEU A 218 25.85 -12.69 20.08
N GLY A 219 25.44 -13.83 19.51
CA GLY A 219 25.76 -15.14 20.05
C GLY A 219 27.27 -15.44 20.12
N SER A 220 28.06 -14.90 19.18
CA SER A 220 29.52 -15.17 19.12
C SER A 220 30.32 -14.52 20.25
N VAL A 221 29.83 -13.42 20.84
CA VAL A 221 30.50 -12.71 21.94
C VAL A 221 30.02 -13.15 23.32
N GLY A 222 28.80 -13.70 23.42
CA GLY A 222 28.34 -14.38 24.63
C GLY A 222 26.88 -14.15 25.04
N PHE A 223 26.10 -13.41 24.26
CA PHE A 223 24.66 -13.27 24.51
C PHE A 223 23.90 -14.59 24.26
N GLU A 224 22.90 -14.89 25.08
CA GLU A 224 21.93 -15.96 24.81
C GLU A 224 20.82 -15.39 23.93
N THR A 225 20.91 -15.58 22.61
CA THR A 225 19.88 -15.10 21.66
C THR A 225 18.67 -16.03 21.62
N VAL A 226 17.47 -15.50 21.84
CA VAL A 226 16.19 -16.23 21.73
C VAL A 226 15.24 -15.57 20.74
N GLY A 227 14.38 -16.35 20.09
CA GLY A 227 13.28 -15.83 19.28
C GLY A 227 12.10 -15.33 20.13
N LEU A 228 11.05 -14.86 19.45
CA LEU A 228 9.83 -14.36 20.10
C LEU A 228 9.15 -15.39 21.01
N ASN A 229 8.41 -14.90 22.01
CA ASN A 229 7.49 -15.68 22.84
C ASN A 229 6.09 -15.02 22.85
N PRO A 230 5.02 -15.76 23.23
CA PRO A 230 3.66 -15.25 23.16
C PRO A 230 3.43 -13.95 23.94
N GLU A 231 4.09 -13.80 25.09
CA GLU A 231 4.00 -12.59 25.93
C GLU A 231 4.52 -11.34 25.21
N VAL A 232 5.61 -11.46 24.44
CA VAL A 232 6.17 -10.35 23.63
C VAL A 232 5.39 -10.16 22.33
N GLU A 233 4.97 -11.24 21.66
CA GLU A 233 4.14 -11.17 20.45
C GLU A 233 2.83 -10.38 20.71
N LEU A 234 2.16 -10.63 21.84
CA LEU A 234 0.92 -9.97 22.23
C LEU A 234 1.02 -8.43 22.26
N VAL A 235 2.21 -7.86 22.47
CA VAL A 235 2.45 -6.42 22.52
C VAL A 235 2.21 -5.73 21.16
N ARG A 236 2.38 -6.44 20.04
CA ARG A 236 1.99 -5.98 18.68
C ARG A 236 0.68 -6.61 18.19
N GLN A 237 0.37 -7.84 18.62
CA GLN A 237 -0.88 -8.50 18.21
C GLN A 237 -2.11 -7.78 18.78
N GLN A 238 -2.05 -7.21 19.98
CA GLN A 238 -3.15 -6.46 20.61
C GLN A 238 -3.01 -4.94 20.39
N LYS A 239 -3.88 -4.40 19.53
CA LYS A 239 -3.91 -3.01 19.07
C LYS A 239 -4.49 -2.07 20.12
N THR A 240 -3.92 -0.87 20.27
CA THR A 240 -4.55 0.22 21.04
C THR A 240 -5.76 0.79 20.29
N PRO A 241 -6.65 1.56 20.95
CA PRO A 241 -7.74 2.25 20.27
C PRO A 241 -7.29 3.18 19.14
N ALA A 242 -6.11 3.80 19.26
CA ALA A 242 -5.56 4.65 18.19
C ALA A 242 -5.13 3.81 16.97
N GLU A 243 -4.49 2.66 17.18
CA GLU A 243 -4.17 1.72 16.10
C GLU A 243 -5.43 1.19 15.39
N VAL A 244 -6.50 0.92 16.13
CA VAL A 244 -7.77 0.47 15.57
C VAL A 244 -8.38 1.53 14.64
N GLU A 245 -8.38 2.81 15.02
CA GLU A 245 -8.91 3.87 14.15
C GLU A 245 -8.01 4.18 12.94
N LEU A 246 -6.68 4.05 13.08
CA LEU A 246 -5.76 4.14 11.94
C LEU A 246 -5.98 2.98 10.94
N LEU A 247 -6.10 1.75 11.44
CA LEU A 247 -6.48 0.59 10.63
C LEU A 247 -7.86 0.77 10.00
N ARG A 248 -8.84 1.32 10.74
CA ARG A 248 -10.19 1.57 10.21
C ARG A 248 -10.18 2.56 9.06
N ALA A 249 -9.47 3.69 9.20
CA ALA A 249 -9.40 4.71 8.18
C ALA A 249 -8.73 4.22 6.89
N VAL A 250 -7.57 3.54 6.99
CA VAL A 250 -6.85 3.05 5.80
C VAL A 250 -7.63 1.94 5.09
N ASN A 251 -8.25 1.02 5.82
CA ASN A 251 -9.01 -0.09 5.23
C ASN A 251 -10.38 0.36 4.68
N THR A 252 -11.09 1.25 5.39
CA THR A 252 -12.34 1.84 4.88
C THR A 252 -12.06 2.70 3.65
N GLY A 253 -11.02 3.55 3.67
CA GLY A 253 -10.64 4.38 2.52
C GLY A 253 -10.26 3.56 1.29
N THR A 254 -9.59 2.42 1.48
CA THR A 254 -9.23 1.50 0.39
C THR A 254 -10.48 0.86 -0.24
N VAL A 255 -11.44 0.39 0.58
CA VAL A 255 -12.76 -0.08 0.08
C VAL A 255 -13.52 1.05 -0.63
N VAL A 256 -13.58 2.25 -0.06
CA VAL A 256 -14.28 3.39 -0.67
C VAL A 256 -13.62 3.79 -1.99
N ALA A 257 -12.30 3.71 -2.15
CA ALA A 257 -11.60 3.96 -3.41
C ALA A 257 -11.97 2.95 -4.51
N VAL A 258 -11.98 1.65 -4.20
CA VAL A 258 -12.45 0.60 -5.14
C VAL A 258 -13.90 0.85 -5.55
N ARG A 259 -14.77 1.20 -4.59
CA ARG A 259 -16.19 1.50 -4.79
C ARG A 259 -16.43 2.76 -5.61
N ALA A 260 -15.64 3.81 -5.41
CA ALA A 260 -15.69 5.06 -6.13
C ALA A 260 -15.24 4.90 -7.59
N MET A 261 -14.23 4.06 -7.84
CA MET A 261 -13.76 3.69 -9.17
C MET A 261 -14.77 2.80 -9.93
N ARG A 262 -15.32 1.78 -9.29
CA ARG A 262 -16.12 0.72 -9.92
C ARG A 262 -17.23 1.21 -10.90
N PRO A 263 -18.06 2.23 -10.61
CA PRO A 263 -19.07 2.73 -11.56
C PRO A 263 -18.51 3.61 -12.69
N CYS A 264 -17.24 4.03 -12.60
CA CYS A 264 -16.56 4.78 -13.67
C CYS A 264 -15.95 3.85 -14.72
N LEU A 265 -15.65 2.60 -14.38
CA LEU A 265 -14.97 1.64 -15.25
C LEU A 265 -15.80 1.32 -16.51
N VAL A 266 -15.12 1.22 -17.66
CA VAL A 266 -15.74 0.92 -18.96
C VAL A 266 -15.01 -0.22 -19.69
N PRO A 267 -15.71 -1.02 -20.53
CA PRO A 267 -15.07 -2.06 -21.32
C PRO A 267 -13.95 -1.53 -22.23
N GLY A 268 -12.86 -2.27 -22.34
CA GLY A 268 -11.72 -1.97 -23.21
C GLY A 268 -10.48 -1.41 -22.49
N LEU A 269 -10.62 -0.93 -21.25
CA LEU A 269 -9.50 -0.64 -20.34
C LEU A 269 -8.66 -1.91 -20.11
N THR A 270 -7.33 -1.80 -19.98
CA THR A 270 -6.48 -2.92 -19.54
C THR A 270 -6.48 -3.10 -18.02
N GLU A 271 -5.91 -4.21 -17.52
CA GLU A 271 -5.63 -4.40 -16.09
C GLU A 271 -4.73 -3.28 -15.56
N ASP A 272 -3.62 -2.98 -16.25
CA ASP A 272 -2.71 -1.86 -15.91
C ASP A 272 -3.40 -0.49 -15.90
N GLU A 273 -4.31 -0.22 -16.85
CA GLU A 273 -5.08 1.03 -16.86
C GLU A 273 -5.98 1.14 -15.62
N VAL A 274 -6.56 0.03 -15.13
CA VAL A 274 -7.40 0.02 -13.93
C VAL A 274 -6.55 0.11 -12.65
N THR A 275 -5.37 -0.53 -12.62
CA THR A 275 -4.36 -0.35 -11.55
C THR A 275 -4.02 1.14 -11.40
N GLU A 276 -3.68 1.82 -12.49
CA GLU A 276 -3.31 3.24 -12.47
C GLU A 276 -4.49 4.20 -12.20
N ILE A 277 -5.72 3.81 -12.55
CA ILE A 277 -6.94 4.54 -12.12
C ILE A 277 -7.07 4.49 -10.58
N LEU A 278 -6.89 3.32 -9.96
CA LEU A 278 -7.01 3.15 -8.51
C LEU A 278 -5.83 3.76 -7.75
N ASN A 279 -4.60 3.63 -8.26
CA ASN A 279 -3.41 4.30 -7.73
C ASN A 279 -3.62 5.82 -7.68
N GLY A 280 -4.13 6.41 -8.76
CA GLY A 280 -4.47 7.83 -8.81
C GLY A 280 -5.58 8.25 -7.84
N ALA A 281 -6.53 7.36 -7.53
CA ALA A 281 -7.56 7.61 -6.51
C ALA A 281 -6.96 7.62 -5.10
N LEU A 282 -6.19 6.59 -4.72
CA LEU A 282 -5.55 6.47 -3.40
C LEU A 282 -4.56 7.61 -3.13
N LEU A 283 -3.65 7.90 -4.07
CA LEU A 283 -2.72 9.03 -3.97
C LEU A 283 -3.43 10.38 -3.85
N SER A 284 -4.68 10.50 -4.31
CA SER A 284 -5.42 11.75 -4.20
C SER A 284 -5.90 12.07 -2.78
N ILE A 285 -5.92 11.09 -1.86
CA ILE A 285 -6.32 11.23 -0.46
C ILE A 285 -5.13 11.03 0.51
N ASP A 286 -3.92 11.31 0.03
CA ASP A 286 -2.65 11.23 0.78
C ASP A 286 -2.34 9.82 1.34
N PHE A 287 -2.92 8.77 0.75
CA PHE A 287 -2.53 7.38 1.01
C PHE A 287 -1.26 7.03 0.23
N GLN A 288 -0.35 6.32 0.87
CA GLN A 288 0.86 5.79 0.26
C GLN A 288 0.52 4.44 -0.39
N LEU A 289 1.00 4.19 -1.61
CA LEU A 289 0.78 2.92 -2.31
C LEU A 289 1.69 1.83 -1.71
N PHE A 290 1.13 0.66 -1.38
CA PHE A 290 1.90 -0.52 -0.97
C PHE A 290 1.89 -1.58 -2.07
N PHE A 291 0.70 -2.02 -2.51
CA PHE A 291 0.55 -2.82 -3.74
C PHE A 291 -0.84 -2.64 -4.35
N ASN A 292 -0.99 -2.96 -5.64
CA ASN A 292 -2.27 -2.94 -6.34
C ASN A 292 -2.24 -3.97 -7.48
N ILE A 293 -3.06 -5.02 -7.36
CA ILE A 293 -3.13 -6.19 -8.23
C ILE A 293 -4.54 -6.22 -8.84
N VAL A 294 -4.65 -5.88 -10.13
CA VAL A 294 -5.90 -5.97 -10.88
C VAL A 294 -5.82 -7.11 -11.89
N LEU A 295 -6.80 -8.02 -11.83
CA LEU A 295 -6.81 -9.26 -12.59
C LEU A 295 -8.22 -9.56 -13.15
N PHE A 296 -8.31 -9.91 -14.44
CA PHE A 296 -9.58 -10.21 -15.11
C PHE A 296 -9.67 -11.68 -15.53
N GLU A 297 -10.82 -12.31 -15.29
CA GLU A 297 -11.11 -13.70 -15.67
C GLU A 297 -9.98 -14.64 -15.22
N GLU A 298 -9.41 -15.47 -16.12
CA GLU A 298 -8.39 -16.47 -15.78
C GLU A 298 -7.06 -15.91 -15.25
N HIS A 299 -6.81 -14.60 -15.36
CA HIS A 299 -5.69 -13.97 -14.65
C HIS A 299 -5.96 -13.91 -13.14
N GLY A 300 -7.22 -13.72 -12.73
CA GLY A 300 -7.65 -13.74 -11.33
C GLY A 300 -7.56 -15.12 -10.69
N ALA A 301 -7.32 -16.19 -11.46
CA ALA A 301 -6.99 -17.52 -10.94
C ALA A 301 -5.53 -17.64 -10.45
N LEU A 302 -4.73 -16.58 -10.58
CA LEU A 302 -3.38 -16.47 -10.00
C LEU A 302 -3.46 -15.53 -8.78
N PRO A 303 -3.36 -16.02 -7.53
CA PRO A 303 -3.70 -15.22 -6.34
C PRO A 303 -2.92 -13.89 -6.20
N HIS A 304 -1.69 -13.83 -6.72
CA HIS A 304 -0.81 -12.65 -6.75
C HIS A 304 -0.48 -12.18 -8.20
N GLY A 305 -1.26 -12.59 -9.21
CA GLY A 305 -0.96 -12.31 -10.61
C GLY A 305 0.31 -13.00 -11.14
N GLY A 306 1.03 -12.35 -12.07
CA GLY A 306 2.32 -12.82 -12.58
C GLY A 306 2.74 -12.17 -13.89
N PHE A 307 3.84 -12.64 -14.51
CA PHE A 307 4.40 -12.10 -15.76
C PHE A 307 3.47 -12.18 -17.00
N VAL A 308 2.27 -12.75 -16.85
CA VAL A 308 1.26 -12.92 -17.91
C VAL A 308 0.11 -11.90 -17.80
N THR A 309 0.10 -10.99 -16.83
CA THR A 309 -1.02 -10.07 -16.55
C THR A 309 -0.76 -8.64 -17.06
N GLY A 310 -1.66 -7.69 -16.77
CA GLY A 310 -1.52 -6.26 -17.06
C GLY A 310 -2.17 -5.81 -18.38
N TRP A 311 -1.92 -6.55 -19.46
CA TRP A 311 -2.34 -6.20 -20.83
C TRP A 311 -3.82 -6.51 -21.15
N LYS A 312 -4.50 -7.31 -20.32
CA LYS A 312 -5.81 -7.89 -20.67
C LYS A 312 -6.94 -6.88 -20.55
N LYS A 313 -7.90 -6.94 -21.48
CA LYS A 313 -8.96 -5.93 -21.60
C LYS A 313 -10.26 -6.30 -20.89
N LEU A 314 -10.76 -5.36 -20.10
CA LEU A 314 -11.98 -5.41 -19.32
C LEU A 314 -13.23 -5.54 -20.20
N THR A 315 -14.20 -6.36 -19.76
CA THR A 315 -15.53 -6.50 -20.38
C THR A 315 -16.63 -6.52 -19.31
N ALA A 316 -17.89 -6.35 -19.69
CA ALA A 316 -19.03 -6.50 -18.77
C ALA A 316 -19.33 -7.96 -18.36
N GLU A 317 -18.62 -8.92 -18.97
CA GLU A 317 -18.66 -10.35 -18.61
C GLU A 317 -17.45 -10.78 -17.76
N SER A 318 -16.50 -9.87 -17.55
CA SER A 318 -15.29 -10.12 -16.78
C SER A 318 -15.59 -10.11 -15.29
N MET A 319 -15.33 -11.22 -14.61
CA MET A 319 -15.04 -11.19 -13.19
C MET A 319 -13.71 -10.44 -13.03
N VAL A 320 -13.77 -9.31 -12.32
CA VAL A 320 -12.62 -8.52 -11.91
C VAL A 320 -12.29 -8.93 -10.49
N VAL A 321 -11.04 -9.32 -10.24
CA VAL A 321 -10.44 -9.37 -8.91
C VAL A 321 -9.53 -8.16 -8.79
N ILE A 322 -9.77 -7.31 -7.80
CA ILE A 322 -8.82 -6.28 -7.37
C ILE A 322 -8.37 -6.67 -5.97
N ASP A 323 -7.07 -6.71 -5.77
CA ASP A 323 -6.44 -6.84 -4.46
C ASP A 323 -5.48 -5.67 -4.26
N VAL A 324 -5.62 -4.93 -3.16
CA VAL A 324 -4.99 -3.62 -3.00
C VAL A 324 -4.67 -3.30 -1.54
N GLY A 325 -3.43 -2.88 -1.32
CA GLY A 325 -2.94 -2.42 -0.04
C GLY A 325 -2.33 -1.02 -0.14
N ALA A 326 -2.54 -0.23 0.91
CA ALA A 326 -2.00 1.12 1.07
C ALA A 326 -1.48 1.32 2.50
N HIS A 327 -0.69 2.36 2.71
CA HIS A 327 -0.32 2.82 4.05
C HIS A 327 -0.88 4.22 4.32
N TYR A 328 -1.41 4.42 5.52
CA TYR A 328 -1.81 5.74 6.03
C TYR A 328 -1.36 5.88 7.48
N LEU A 329 -0.64 6.95 7.79
CA LEU A 329 -0.04 7.22 9.10
C LEU A 329 0.74 6.02 9.70
N GLY A 330 1.34 5.20 8.82
CA GLY A 330 2.12 4.02 9.17
C GLY A 330 1.35 2.70 9.26
N TYR A 331 0.03 2.68 9.15
CA TYR A 331 -0.78 1.45 9.25
C TYR A 331 -1.24 0.97 7.88
N SER A 332 -1.35 -0.35 7.75
CA SER A 332 -1.60 -1.02 6.46
C SER A 332 -3.09 -1.28 6.22
N SER A 333 -3.52 -1.10 4.97
CA SER A 333 -4.69 -1.79 4.43
C SER A 333 -4.29 -3.00 3.61
N ASP A 334 -5.21 -3.97 3.56
CA ASP A 334 -5.09 -5.21 2.79
C ASP A 334 -6.53 -5.62 2.40
N ILE A 335 -6.93 -5.35 1.16
CA ILE A 335 -8.34 -5.36 0.72
C ILE A 335 -8.48 -5.95 -0.68
N CYS A 336 -9.10 -7.13 -0.74
CA CYS A 336 -9.53 -7.77 -1.98
C CYS A 336 -11.04 -7.70 -2.23
N ARG A 337 -11.42 -7.46 -3.49
CA ARG A 337 -12.79 -7.37 -3.99
C ARG A 337 -12.95 -8.04 -5.36
N SER A 338 -13.93 -8.94 -5.45
CA SER A 338 -14.35 -9.57 -6.70
C SER A 338 -15.70 -9.02 -7.19
N PHE A 339 -15.79 -8.55 -8.44
CA PHE A 339 -17.01 -7.92 -8.99
C PHE A 339 -17.08 -7.90 -10.53
N PHE A 340 -18.25 -7.56 -11.08
CA PHE A 340 -18.45 -7.16 -12.48
C PHE A 340 -18.67 -5.64 -12.59
N ILE A 341 -18.28 -5.06 -13.73
CA ILE A 341 -18.66 -3.68 -14.11
C ILE A 341 -20.08 -3.64 -14.71
N ASP A 342 -20.66 -2.44 -14.81
CA ASP A 342 -21.99 -2.29 -15.38
C ASP A 342 -22.01 -2.63 -16.89
N PRO A 343 -23.09 -3.26 -17.40
CA PRO A 343 -23.23 -3.50 -18.83
C PRO A 343 -23.32 -2.16 -19.59
N PRO A 344 -22.81 -2.09 -20.83
CA PRO A 344 -22.88 -0.86 -21.63
C PRO A 344 -24.31 -0.35 -21.73
N LYS A 345 -24.51 0.91 -21.33
CA LYS A 345 -25.81 1.59 -21.46
C LYS A 345 -26.26 1.49 -22.91
N ILE A 346 -27.40 0.83 -23.16
CA ILE A 346 -27.89 0.56 -24.51
C ILE A 346 -28.32 1.87 -25.16
N GLU A 347 -27.40 2.52 -25.87
CA GLU A 347 -27.75 3.58 -26.80
C GLU A 347 -28.75 3.03 -27.81
N ARG A 348 -29.96 3.61 -27.83
CA ARG A 348 -30.97 3.27 -28.83
C ARG A 348 -30.44 3.66 -30.20
N ARG A 349 -29.97 2.66 -30.96
CA ARG A 349 -29.34 2.81 -32.28
C ARG A 349 -30.15 3.77 -33.15
N SER A 350 -29.56 4.94 -33.44
CA SER A 350 -30.02 5.80 -34.52
C SER A 350 -30.06 5.03 -35.83
N MET A 351 -31.02 5.32 -36.72
CA MET A 351 -31.11 4.72 -38.05
C MET A 351 -29.79 4.82 -38.84
N ILE A 352 -29.01 5.87 -38.60
CA ILE A 352 -27.69 6.09 -39.21
C ILE A 352 -26.71 4.95 -38.86
N GLY A 353 -26.70 4.49 -37.60
CA GLY A 353 -25.86 3.37 -37.17
C GLY A 353 -26.28 2.02 -37.75
N MET A 354 -27.57 1.86 -38.06
CA MET A 354 -28.10 0.68 -38.74
C MET A 354 -27.68 0.66 -40.23
N LEU A 355 -27.65 1.83 -40.88
CA LEU A 355 -27.23 1.96 -42.28
C LEU A 355 -25.72 1.75 -42.46
N LEU A 356 -24.90 2.29 -41.55
CA LEU A 356 -23.43 2.10 -41.58
C LEU A 356 -23.03 0.65 -41.31
N GLY A 357 -23.78 -0.08 -40.48
CA GLY A 357 -23.55 -1.51 -40.19
C GLY A 357 -23.67 -2.44 -41.41
N LEU A 358 -24.30 -2.00 -42.50
CA LEU A 358 -24.41 -2.75 -43.75
C LEU A 358 -23.17 -2.61 -44.67
N LEU A 359 -22.25 -1.69 -44.36
CA LEU A 359 -21.08 -1.38 -45.19
C LEU A 359 -19.74 -1.77 -44.54
N GLY A 360 -19.73 -2.09 -43.25
CA GLY A 360 -18.53 -2.50 -42.51
C GLY A 360 -18.28 -4.01 -42.54
N LYS A 361 -17.11 -4.45 -43.02
CA LYS A 361 -16.65 -5.83 -42.80
C LYS A 361 -16.48 -6.08 -41.30
N SER A 362 -17.13 -7.12 -40.77
CA SER A 362 -16.94 -7.52 -39.38
C SER A 362 -15.53 -8.11 -39.20
N SER A 363 -14.69 -7.43 -38.44
CA SER A 363 -13.46 -7.99 -37.88
C SER A 363 -13.83 -8.80 -36.63
N THR A 364 -13.78 -10.12 -36.73
CA THR A 364 -13.96 -11.03 -35.58
C THR A 364 -12.76 -10.95 -34.65
N ILE A 365 -12.81 -10.04 -33.69
CA ILE A 365 -11.91 -10.07 -32.53
C ILE A 365 -12.23 -11.34 -31.73
N HIS A 366 -11.23 -12.18 -31.47
CA HIS A 366 -11.33 -13.31 -30.55
C HIS A 366 -11.37 -12.81 -29.10
N THR A 367 -12.52 -12.31 -28.65
CA THR A 367 -12.83 -12.30 -27.21
C THR A 367 -13.33 -13.69 -26.82
N SER A 368 -12.84 -14.21 -25.69
CA SER A 368 -13.50 -15.33 -25.03
C SER A 368 -14.90 -14.88 -24.62
N LYS A 369 -15.93 -15.46 -25.22
CA LYS A 369 -17.31 -15.20 -24.80
C LYS A 369 -17.59 -16.07 -23.59
N SER A 370 -17.72 -15.46 -22.42
CA SER A 370 -18.26 -16.14 -21.24
C SER A 370 -19.58 -16.79 -21.62
N THR A 371 -19.65 -18.12 -21.49
CA THR A 371 -20.90 -18.85 -21.78
C THR A 371 -21.91 -18.60 -20.66
N PRO A 372 -23.21 -18.86 -20.85
CA PRO A 372 -24.20 -18.75 -19.79
C PRO A 372 -23.85 -19.60 -18.56
N GLU A 373 -23.24 -20.77 -18.79
CA GLU A 373 -22.82 -21.72 -17.75
C GLU A 373 -21.59 -21.18 -16.99
N LEU A 374 -20.55 -20.72 -17.70
CA LEU A 374 -19.39 -20.09 -17.06
C LEU A 374 -19.79 -18.83 -16.27
N ARG A 375 -20.73 -18.05 -16.80
CA ARG A 375 -21.29 -16.89 -16.10
C ARG A 375 -22.04 -17.32 -14.84
N ALA A 376 -22.94 -18.31 -14.92
CA ALA A 376 -23.65 -18.82 -13.75
C ALA A 376 -22.68 -19.36 -12.67
N GLU A 377 -21.58 -20.00 -13.08
CA GLU A 377 -20.57 -20.52 -12.15
C GLU A 377 -19.79 -19.40 -11.45
N LYS A 378 -19.47 -18.29 -12.14
CA LYS A 378 -18.87 -17.09 -11.49
C LYS A 378 -19.74 -16.56 -10.36
N PHE A 379 -21.06 -16.46 -10.58
CA PHE A 379 -22.00 -16.03 -9.54
C PHE A 379 -22.07 -17.05 -8.39
N LYS A 380 -22.19 -18.34 -8.70
CA LYS A 380 -22.19 -19.40 -7.67
C LYS A 380 -20.92 -19.36 -6.79
N VAL A 381 -19.75 -19.20 -7.41
CA VAL A 381 -18.46 -19.13 -6.68
C VAL A 381 -18.37 -17.84 -5.87
N TRP A 382 -18.89 -16.71 -6.39
CA TRP A 382 -19.00 -15.44 -5.66
C TRP A 382 -19.81 -15.59 -4.37
N ASP A 383 -21.01 -16.19 -4.47
CA ASP A 383 -21.88 -16.43 -3.32
C ASP A 383 -21.21 -17.33 -2.27
N ILE A 384 -20.52 -18.41 -2.71
CA ILE A 384 -19.79 -19.33 -1.82
C ILE A 384 -18.63 -18.64 -1.09
N VAL A 385 -17.87 -17.77 -1.75
CA VAL A 385 -16.78 -17.04 -1.10
C VAL A 385 -17.33 -16.07 -0.04
N LEU A 386 -18.45 -15.38 -0.31
CA LEU A 386 -19.11 -14.53 0.68
C LEU A 386 -19.69 -15.34 1.87
N GLU A 387 -20.22 -16.52 1.62
CA GLU A 387 -20.70 -17.44 2.68
C GLU A 387 -19.52 -17.92 3.55
N ALA A 388 -18.41 -18.34 2.94
CA ALA A 388 -17.19 -18.73 3.63
C ALA A 388 -16.61 -17.58 4.48
N GLN A 389 -16.54 -16.36 3.93
CA GLN A 389 -16.11 -15.17 4.65
C GLN A 389 -17.03 -14.86 5.85
N THR A 390 -18.34 -15.12 5.70
CA THR A 390 -19.33 -14.96 6.77
C THR A 390 -19.18 -16.02 7.87
N ALA A 391 -18.87 -17.27 7.52
CA ALA A 391 -18.59 -18.33 8.48
C ALA A 391 -17.32 -18.02 9.31
N ALA A 392 -16.26 -17.52 8.66
CA ALA A 392 -15.08 -16.99 9.32
C ALA A 392 -15.38 -15.77 10.21
N ALA A 393 -16.18 -14.81 9.73
CA ALA A 393 -16.58 -13.63 10.49
C ALA A 393 -17.24 -14.01 11.83
N ALA A 394 -18.12 -15.02 11.81
CA ALA A 394 -18.77 -15.57 12.99
C ALA A 394 -17.82 -16.35 13.94
N ALA A 395 -16.62 -16.70 13.49
CA ALA A 395 -15.60 -17.44 14.24
C ALA A 395 -14.49 -16.56 14.85
N PHE A 396 -14.40 -15.27 14.53
CA PHE A 396 -13.52 -14.32 15.23
C PHE A 396 -14.05 -14.00 16.64
N LYS A 397 -13.75 -14.87 17.60
CA LYS A 397 -14.19 -14.75 19.01
C LYS A 397 -13.04 -15.10 19.96
N PRO A 398 -12.95 -14.47 21.15
CA PRO A 398 -11.94 -14.82 22.14
C PRO A 398 -11.95 -16.32 22.48
N ASN A 399 -10.77 -16.90 22.65
CA ASN A 399 -10.54 -18.32 22.92
C ASN A 399 -10.88 -19.30 21.77
N ASN A 400 -11.34 -18.83 20.60
CA ASN A 400 -11.24 -19.65 19.39
C ASN A 400 -9.77 -19.74 18.95
N THR A 401 -9.38 -20.83 18.30
CA THR A 401 -8.03 -20.97 17.73
C THR A 401 -7.95 -20.33 16.36
N ALA A 402 -6.78 -19.84 15.95
CA ALA A 402 -6.55 -19.34 14.58
C ALA A 402 -6.92 -20.40 13.51
N ALA A 403 -6.65 -21.68 13.77
CA ALA A 403 -7.09 -22.79 12.94
C ALA A 403 -8.62 -22.96 12.86
N SER A 404 -9.36 -22.72 13.94
CA SER A 404 -10.83 -22.85 13.92
C SER A 404 -11.51 -21.78 13.06
N VAL A 405 -10.89 -20.61 12.87
CA VAL A 405 -11.39 -19.60 11.92
C VAL A 405 -11.16 -20.08 10.48
N ASP A 406 -9.94 -20.54 10.14
CA ASP A 406 -9.62 -21.11 8.81
C ASP A 406 -10.55 -22.26 8.43
N ILE A 407 -10.80 -23.18 9.37
CA ILE A 407 -11.70 -24.30 9.19
C ILE A 407 -13.14 -23.83 8.93
N ALA A 408 -13.63 -22.78 9.59
CA ALA A 408 -14.99 -22.28 9.39
C ALA A 408 -15.27 -21.82 7.94
N ALA A 409 -14.36 -21.04 7.34
CA ALA A 409 -14.46 -20.68 5.92
C ALA A 409 -14.22 -21.90 5.01
N ARG A 410 -13.21 -22.70 5.33
CA ARG A 410 -12.76 -23.80 4.49
C ARG A 410 -13.80 -24.91 4.35
N THR A 411 -14.55 -25.23 5.41
CA THR A 411 -15.64 -26.21 5.37
C THR A 411 -16.72 -25.80 4.37
N VAL A 412 -17.13 -24.52 4.32
CA VAL A 412 -18.11 -24.03 3.33
C VAL A 412 -17.63 -24.27 1.90
N ILE A 413 -16.36 -24.00 1.62
CA ILE A 413 -15.76 -24.16 0.28
C ILE A 413 -15.55 -25.65 -0.07
N GLU A 414 -15.14 -26.47 0.89
CA GLU A 414 -14.98 -27.93 0.75
C GLU A 414 -16.34 -28.62 0.50
N ASP A 415 -17.38 -28.32 1.30
CA ASP A 415 -18.73 -28.88 1.16
C ASP A 415 -19.43 -28.44 -0.13
N ALA A 416 -19.17 -27.21 -0.60
CA ALA A 416 -19.68 -26.72 -1.90
C ALA A 416 -18.98 -27.35 -3.13
N GLY A 417 -17.97 -28.20 -2.91
CA GLY A 417 -17.21 -28.93 -3.94
C GLY A 417 -15.98 -28.19 -4.50
N TYR A 418 -15.65 -27.01 -3.96
CA TYR A 418 -14.57 -26.14 -4.45
C TYR A 418 -13.31 -26.14 -3.59
N GLY A 419 -13.20 -27.03 -2.60
CA GLY A 419 -12.04 -27.12 -1.69
C GLY A 419 -10.66 -27.19 -2.37
N HIS A 420 -10.60 -27.72 -3.59
CA HIS A 420 -9.39 -27.75 -4.41
C HIS A 420 -8.90 -26.36 -4.86
N GLY A 421 -9.80 -25.38 -4.94
CA GLY A 421 -9.53 -24.00 -5.35
C GLY A 421 -9.18 -23.04 -4.21
N PHE A 422 -9.31 -23.42 -2.93
CA PHE A 422 -8.92 -22.58 -1.79
C PHE A 422 -7.52 -22.96 -1.29
N THR A 423 -6.52 -22.46 -2.03
CA THR A 423 -5.13 -22.95 -2.01
C THR A 423 -4.23 -22.33 -0.94
N HIS A 424 -4.66 -21.27 -0.26
CA HIS A 424 -3.90 -20.55 0.77
C HIS A 424 -4.57 -20.61 2.16
N ARG A 425 -3.97 -19.90 3.12
CA ARG A 425 -4.50 -19.61 4.47
C ARG A 425 -5.77 -18.74 4.38
N LEU A 426 -6.58 -18.69 5.44
CA LEU A 426 -7.71 -17.75 5.52
C LEU A 426 -7.31 -16.30 5.83
N GLY A 427 -6.10 -16.08 6.34
CA GLY A 427 -5.66 -14.74 6.70
C GLY A 427 -4.45 -14.72 7.62
N HIS A 428 -4.14 -13.51 8.07
CA HIS A 428 -2.98 -13.15 8.88
C HIS A 428 -3.34 -11.98 9.80
N GLY A 429 -2.49 -11.70 10.78
CA GLY A 429 -2.54 -10.46 11.52
C GLY A 429 -2.22 -9.29 10.59
N ILE A 430 -2.82 -8.14 10.88
CA ILE A 430 -2.57 -6.87 10.19
C ILE A 430 -2.45 -5.76 11.23
N GLY A 431 -1.54 -4.82 10.99
CA GLY A 431 -1.25 -3.71 11.90
C GLY A 431 -0.45 -2.62 11.21
N ILE A 432 0.67 -2.25 11.82
CA ILE A 432 1.69 -1.40 11.18
C ILE A 432 2.23 -2.07 9.90
N LYS A 433 2.32 -3.40 9.91
CA LYS A 433 2.66 -4.26 8.78
C LYS A 433 1.40 -4.94 8.23
N ALA A 434 1.34 -5.15 6.92
CA ALA A 434 0.24 -5.84 6.26
C ALA A 434 0.15 -7.32 6.69
N HIS A 435 1.26 -8.06 6.54
CA HIS A 435 1.40 -9.44 7.00
C HIS A 435 2.16 -9.50 8.34
N GLU A 436 1.47 -9.72 9.45
CA GLU A 436 2.06 -10.03 10.75
C GLU A 436 1.38 -11.22 11.45
N SER A 437 1.93 -11.66 12.58
CA SER A 437 1.34 -12.74 13.39
C SER A 437 0.04 -12.26 14.09
N PRO A 438 -0.90 -13.16 14.43
CA PRO A 438 -0.94 -14.59 14.14
C PRO A 438 -1.49 -14.96 12.75
N TYR A 439 -1.16 -16.15 12.26
CA TYR A 439 -1.62 -16.64 10.94
C TYR A 439 -2.83 -17.57 11.05
N LEU A 440 -3.91 -17.29 10.30
CA LEU A 440 -5.16 -18.07 10.26
C LEU A 440 -5.05 -19.24 9.26
N ASN A 441 -4.57 -20.38 9.73
CA ASN A 441 -4.50 -21.61 8.92
C ASN A 441 -4.85 -22.84 9.76
N LYS A 442 -5.41 -23.90 9.16
CA LYS A 442 -5.85 -25.13 9.85
C LYS A 442 -4.79 -25.90 10.68
N TRP A 443 -3.52 -25.51 10.62
CA TRP A 443 -2.47 -26.05 11.50
C TRP A 443 -2.27 -25.24 12.79
N ASN A 444 -2.56 -23.93 12.79
CA ASN A 444 -2.36 -23.04 13.94
C ASN A 444 -3.42 -23.24 15.05
N LYS A 445 -3.32 -24.38 15.75
CA LYS A 445 -4.24 -24.82 16.82
C LYS A 445 -3.81 -24.36 18.21
N GLN A 446 -2.68 -23.66 18.33
CA GLN A 446 -2.10 -23.24 19.61
C GLN A 446 -2.40 -21.77 19.92
N VAL A 447 -2.37 -20.87 18.92
CA VAL A 447 -2.74 -19.48 19.15
C VAL A 447 -4.25 -19.35 19.35
N LEU A 448 -4.63 -18.85 20.52
CA LEU A 448 -5.98 -18.42 20.86
C LEU A 448 -6.17 -16.95 20.46
N LEU A 449 -7.29 -16.65 19.82
CA LEU A 449 -7.70 -15.27 19.55
C LEU A 449 -7.96 -14.53 20.87
N GLN A 450 -7.45 -13.31 20.97
CA GLN A 450 -7.61 -12.40 22.11
C GLN A 450 -8.28 -11.08 21.67
N PRO A 451 -8.98 -10.37 22.57
CA PRO A 451 -9.47 -9.03 22.29
C PRO A 451 -8.34 -8.08 21.86
N GLY A 452 -8.61 -7.19 20.91
CA GLY A 452 -7.61 -6.28 20.35
C GLY A 452 -6.79 -6.87 19.20
N MET A 453 -6.92 -8.17 18.89
CA MET A 453 -6.31 -8.74 17.69
C MET A 453 -7.07 -8.36 16.42
N THR A 454 -6.34 -8.00 15.37
CA THR A 454 -6.84 -7.63 14.04
C THR A 454 -6.32 -8.57 12.97
N PHE A 455 -7.20 -9.04 12.09
CA PHE A 455 -6.89 -10.01 11.04
C PHE A 455 -7.52 -9.68 9.69
N THR A 456 -6.89 -10.12 8.60
CA THR A 456 -7.56 -10.34 7.31
C THR A 456 -8.50 -11.55 7.38
N ASN A 457 -9.53 -11.54 6.53
CA ASN A 457 -10.49 -12.62 6.33
C ASN A 457 -10.67 -12.79 4.83
N GLU A 458 -9.73 -13.52 4.22
CA GLU A 458 -9.38 -13.52 2.78
C GLU A 458 -9.75 -14.82 2.01
N PRO A 459 -10.89 -15.50 2.25
CA PRO A 459 -11.18 -16.74 1.52
C PRO A 459 -11.26 -16.48 0.01
N GLY A 460 -10.70 -17.40 -0.76
CA GLY A 460 -10.66 -17.33 -2.21
C GLY A 460 -10.80 -18.69 -2.88
N ILE A 461 -11.38 -18.69 -4.09
CA ILE A 461 -11.50 -19.86 -4.96
C ILE A 461 -10.87 -19.50 -6.30
N TYR A 462 -9.80 -20.21 -6.65
CA TYR A 462 -9.07 -20.03 -7.91
C TYR A 462 -9.27 -21.24 -8.80
N LEU A 463 -9.83 -21.01 -10.00
CA LEU A 463 -10.09 -22.04 -10.99
C LEU A 463 -9.15 -21.78 -12.18
N GLU A 464 -8.00 -22.47 -12.17
CA GLU A 464 -6.92 -22.30 -13.16
C GLU A 464 -7.44 -22.27 -14.60
N ASN A 465 -6.96 -21.31 -15.39
CA ASN A 465 -7.38 -21.10 -16.79
C ASN A 465 -8.87 -20.74 -16.97
N ARG A 466 -9.59 -20.36 -15.88
CA ARG A 466 -11.02 -20.01 -15.92
C ARG A 466 -11.31 -18.64 -15.29
N PHE A 467 -11.23 -18.55 -13.96
CA PHE A 467 -11.37 -17.30 -13.18
C PHE A 467 -10.99 -17.54 -11.71
N GLY A 468 -10.81 -16.47 -10.95
CA GLY A 468 -10.78 -16.53 -9.49
C GLY A 468 -11.80 -15.58 -8.86
N VAL A 469 -12.05 -15.80 -7.57
CA VAL A 469 -12.82 -14.91 -6.68
C VAL A 469 -12.13 -14.92 -5.32
N ARG A 470 -11.80 -13.74 -4.77
CA ARG A 470 -11.43 -13.51 -3.37
C ARG A 470 -12.26 -12.35 -2.81
N HIS A 471 -12.64 -12.44 -1.54
CA HIS A 471 -13.22 -11.35 -0.77
C HIS A 471 -12.48 -11.23 0.55
N GLU A 472 -12.05 -10.02 0.88
CA GLU A 472 -11.15 -9.80 1.99
C GLU A 472 -11.51 -8.56 2.78
N ASP A 473 -11.66 -8.75 4.09
CA ASP A 473 -12.04 -7.70 5.00
C ASP A 473 -11.30 -7.83 6.33
N ILE A 474 -10.93 -6.70 6.93
CA ILE A 474 -10.25 -6.64 8.22
C ILE A 474 -11.25 -6.72 9.36
N TYR A 475 -10.99 -7.62 10.31
CA TYR A 475 -11.79 -7.88 11.50
C TYR A 475 -11.00 -7.66 12.79
N LEU A 476 -11.60 -6.93 13.73
CA LEU A 476 -11.15 -6.76 15.12
C LEU A 476 -11.87 -7.74 16.05
N VAL A 477 -11.11 -8.59 16.75
CA VAL A 477 -11.62 -9.45 17.81
C VAL A 477 -11.96 -8.60 19.04
N LYS A 478 -13.20 -8.72 19.53
CA LYS A 478 -13.72 -7.98 20.68
C LYS A 478 -13.87 -8.87 21.91
N GLU A 479 -13.94 -8.25 23.09
CA GLU A 479 -14.14 -8.94 24.38
C GLU A 479 -15.40 -9.83 24.40
N SER A 480 -16.46 -9.39 23.72
CA SER A 480 -17.70 -10.14 23.57
C SER A 480 -18.48 -9.68 22.33
N GLY A 481 -19.47 -10.50 21.91
CA GLY A 481 -20.32 -10.23 20.76
C GLY A 481 -19.75 -10.81 19.45
N GLU A 482 -19.98 -10.08 18.36
CA GLU A 482 -19.39 -10.34 17.04
C GLU A 482 -18.11 -9.51 16.87
N ALA A 483 -17.18 -10.00 16.05
CA ALA A 483 -16.01 -9.21 15.66
C ALA A 483 -16.41 -8.00 14.83
N GLU A 484 -15.66 -6.91 14.98
CA GLU A 484 -15.96 -5.64 14.35
C GLU A 484 -15.22 -5.48 13.04
N LEU A 485 -15.95 -5.01 12.03
CA LEU A 485 -15.46 -4.81 10.68
C LEU A 485 -14.73 -3.45 10.59
N LEU A 486 -13.44 -3.46 10.27
CA LEU A 486 -12.64 -2.22 10.13
C LEU A 486 -12.66 -1.63 8.71
N THR A 487 -13.34 -2.28 7.75
CA THR A 487 -13.41 -1.87 6.34
C THR A 487 -14.62 -1.00 6.00
N GLY A 488 -15.38 -0.58 7.01
CA GLY A 488 -16.65 0.14 6.86
C GLY A 488 -17.79 -0.77 6.41
N ARG A 489 -17.66 -1.43 5.24
CA ARG A 489 -18.60 -2.47 4.81
C ARG A 489 -18.00 -3.52 3.86
N ARG A 490 -18.51 -4.74 4.03
CA ARG A 490 -18.29 -5.87 3.10
C ARG A 490 -18.98 -5.64 1.76
N ALA A 491 -18.61 -6.48 0.79
CA ALA A 491 -19.35 -6.66 -0.45
C ALA A 491 -20.78 -7.14 -0.19
N THR A 492 -21.74 -6.62 -0.96
CA THR A 492 -23.18 -6.91 -0.83
C THR A 492 -23.81 -7.47 -2.11
N GLY A 493 -23.04 -7.56 -3.18
CA GLY A 493 -23.39 -8.28 -4.40
C GLY A 493 -22.25 -8.22 -5.42
N PRO A 494 -22.27 -9.05 -6.47
CA PRO A 494 -21.24 -9.06 -7.52
C PRO A 494 -21.24 -7.80 -8.42
N TYR A 495 -22.08 -6.81 -8.11
CA TYR A 495 -22.13 -5.48 -8.71
C TYR A 495 -21.88 -4.34 -7.68
N ASP A 496 -21.63 -4.69 -6.42
CA ASP A 496 -21.55 -3.77 -5.28
C ASP A 496 -20.47 -4.26 -4.27
N PRO A 497 -19.18 -4.13 -4.64
CA PRO A 497 -18.02 -4.63 -3.88
C PRO A 497 -17.76 -3.87 -2.57
#